data_AF-A0A0W4ZKA1-F1
#
_entry.id   AF-A0A0W4ZKA1-F1
#
_cell.length_a   1.000
_cell.length_b   1.000
_cell.length_c   1.000
_cell.angle_alpha   90.00
_cell.angle_beta   90.00
_cell.angle_gamma   90.00
#
_symmetry.space_group_name_H-M   'P 1'
#
loop_
_entity.id
_entity.type
_entity.pdbx_description
1 polymer ?
#
loop_
_entity_poly.entity_id
_entity_poly.type
_entity_poly.pdbx_seq_one_letter_code
_entity_poly.pdbx_strand_id
1 'polypeptide(L)'
;MGTIVRDTQEPVLARQIVHTVHDSDILPLSIGKPPSLSLRDKINKYSFIFSRLAFSLPSCERYKFLCTLALVCKLWNFSVKFAWYHLILLEFPGKRTETWISSVDPTIHTLRLWYIHRQKEKQHVLKLFKKSWIERLFRVYGQTFSYNFSTPQKELWFFGISYGLLSDPDERGQWEVSLRFWISRFVLRLMSGESWESWHMFFNQMHDNMIISAKSIGNSDIWRIECSGDKAWYISSQSGEAIGWDFSLGIRSTFNMENITWKDLRFDWKKYISTIINQSFPSELFDLIFFHGDSSLYPHGIHKGIKDPLRFSLAKRFVLSHVISYGISGSHESRPFSYCPNSKFILDLEKIYSVENVRLSGETAVYNQVLCQGLSYIQTTEVGMFVLDEIGLEVGDDVCGVRDIWTLLLGCNTWGNAHDPITAENMILSLFQT
;
A
#
# COMPACT_ATOMS: atom_id res chain seq x y z
N MET A 1 40.84 25.20 11.64
CA MET A 1 39.99 25.01 12.84
C MET A 1 38.79 25.91 12.71
N GLY A 2 37.63 25.34 12.39
CA GLY A 2 36.38 26.07 12.17
C GLY A 2 35.27 25.05 12.02
N THR A 3 34.72 24.62 13.16
CA THR A 3 33.63 23.66 13.28
C THR A 3 32.33 24.33 12.85
N ILE A 4 31.86 24.03 11.64
CA ILE A 4 30.50 24.34 11.21
C ILE A 4 29.59 23.25 11.81
N VAL A 5 28.96 23.58 12.94
CA VAL A 5 27.85 22.82 13.49
C VAL A 5 26.65 23.08 12.57
N ARG A 6 26.34 22.12 11.69
CA ARG A 6 25.05 22.07 11.00
C ARG A 6 24.04 21.48 11.97
N ASP A 7 23.24 22.36 12.59
CA ASP A 7 21.98 21.99 13.21
C ASP A 7 21.07 21.39 12.14
N THR A 8 21.00 20.06 12.10
CA THR A 8 19.90 19.35 11.44
C THR A 8 18.64 19.62 12.24
N GLN A 9 17.91 20.69 11.87
CA GLN A 9 16.52 20.86 12.27
C GLN A 9 15.72 19.68 11.73
N GLU A 10 15.44 18.71 12.61
CA GLU A 10 14.36 17.76 12.39
C GLU A 10 13.06 18.52 12.06
N PRO A 11 12.24 18.06 11.11
CA PRO A 11 11.00 18.72 10.75
C PRO A 11 10.07 18.78 11.99
N VAL A 12 9.69 20.01 12.35
CA VAL A 12 8.81 20.42 13.46
C VAL A 12 7.52 19.59 13.58
N LEU A 13 7.08 18.96 12.49
CA LEU A 13 5.92 18.07 12.43
C LEU A 13 6.05 16.80 13.29
N ALA A 14 7.25 16.27 13.52
CA ALA A 14 7.42 15.06 14.35
C ALA A 14 7.23 15.33 15.85
N ARG A 15 7.43 16.58 16.31
CA ARG A 15 7.28 16.97 17.73
C ARG A 15 5.86 17.40 18.11
N GLN A 16 5.02 17.78 17.15
CA GLN A 16 3.74 18.44 17.45
C GLN A 16 2.64 17.51 17.97
N ILE A 17 2.72 16.19 17.77
CA ILE A 17 1.78 15.25 18.37
C ILE A 17 2.07 15.04 19.87
N VAL A 18 3.28 15.36 20.36
CA VAL A 18 3.78 14.90 21.67
C VAL A 18 3.84 16.00 22.75
N HIS A 19 3.90 17.29 22.42
CA HIS A 19 4.36 18.30 23.41
C HIS A 19 3.49 19.55 23.64
N THR A 20 2.17 19.43 23.81
CA THR A 20 1.44 20.54 24.49
C THR A 20 0.46 20.14 25.59
N VAL A 21 0.15 18.86 25.75
CA VAL A 21 -0.57 18.34 26.91
C VAL A 21 0.09 17.02 27.28
N HIS A 22 0.83 16.96 28.40
CA HIS A 22 1.40 15.69 28.82
C HIS A 22 0.26 14.76 29.23
N ASP A 23 0.41 13.45 28.96
CA ASP A 23 -0.59 12.45 29.37
C ASP A 23 -0.86 12.49 30.88
N SER A 24 0.12 12.93 31.68
CA SER A 24 0.02 13.18 33.12
C SER A 24 -0.86 14.37 33.51
N ASP A 25 -1.04 15.34 32.61
CA ASP A 25 -1.81 16.57 32.88
C ASP A 25 -3.31 16.34 32.74
N ILE A 26 -3.70 15.27 32.03
CA ILE A 26 -5.08 14.82 31.94
C ILE A 26 -5.29 13.90 33.11
N LEU A 27 -5.83 14.46 34.20
CA LEU A 27 -6.26 13.74 35.39
C LEU A 27 -6.79 12.36 34.99
N PRO A 28 -6.28 11.26 35.60
CA PRO A 28 -6.82 9.93 35.33
C PRO A 28 -8.33 10.02 35.49
N LEU A 29 -9.06 9.44 34.53
CA LEU A 29 -10.52 9.40 34.43
C LEU A 29 -11.12 8.58 35.61
N SER A 30 -10.80 8.95 36.84
CA SER A 30 -11.39 8.46 38.07
C SER A 30 -12.72 9.16 38.23
N ILE A 31 -13.69 8.67 37.47
CA ILE A 31 -15.09 9.00 37.69
C ILE A 31 -15.56 8.03 38.77
N GLY A 32 -15.57 8.47 40.02
CA GLY A 32 -16.07 7.65 41.13
C GLY A 32 -17.56 7.32 41.04
N LYS A 33 -18.36 8.02 40.22
CA LYS A 33 -19.80 7.74 40.01
C LYS A 33 -20.27 8.07 38.59
N PRO A 34 -21.10 7.21 37.95
CA PRO A 34 -21.66 7.48 36.63
C PRO A 34 -22.49 8.78 36.63
N PRO A 35 -22.55 9.51 35.49
CA PRO A 35 -23.33 10.73 35.39
C PRO A 35 -24.83 10.46 35.61
N SER A 36 -25.54 11.43 36.16
CA SER A 36 -27.00 11.36 36.35
C SER A 36 -27.71 11.13 35.01
N LEU A 37 -28.87 10.48 35.04
CA LEU A 37 -29.66 10.20 33.83
C LEU A 37 -29.90 11.46 32.99
N SER A 38 -30.21 12.59 33.64
CA SER A 38 -30.42 13.89 33.00
C SER A 38 -29.21 14.46 32.25
N LEU A 39 -27.99 13.99 32.55
CA LEU A 39 -26.77 14.40 31.85
C LEU A 39 -26.42 13.47 30.70
N ARG A 40 -26.95 12.24 30.64
CA ARG A 40 -26.59 11.25 29.61
C ARG A 40 -27.00 11.71 28.21
N ASP A 41 -28.18 12.30 28.07
CA ASP A 41 -28.65 12.83 26.78
C ASP A 41 -27.74 13.97 26.27
N LYS A 42 -27.29 14.84 27.18
CA LYS A 42 -26.35 15.91 26.85
C LYS A 42 -24.99 15.35 26.47
N ILE A 43 -24.50 14.36 27.21
CA ILE A 43 -23.22 13.67 26.94
C ILE A 43 -23.23 13.06 25.54
N ASN A 44 -24.29 12.33 25.18
CA ASN A 44 -24.43 11.71 23.86
C ASN A 44 -24.48 12.74 22.72
N LYS A 45 -25.18 13.87 22.94
CA LYS A 45 -25.23 14.94 21.96
C LYS A 45 -23.86 15.61 21.78
N TYR A 46 -23.19 15.94 22.88
CA TYR A 46 -21.88 16.60 22.83
C TYR A 46 -20.77 15.67 22.34
N SER A 47 -20.79 14.38 22.69
CA SER A 47 -19.79 13.42 22.20
C SER A 47 -19.79 13.35 20.67
N PHE A 48 -20.98 13.29 20.05
CA PHE A 48 -21.13 13.28 18.60
C PHE A 48 -20.62 14.60 17.99
N ILE A 49 -21.02 15.75 18.53
CA ILE A 49 -20.57 17.07 18.06
C ILE A 49 -19.04 17.19 18.15
N PHE A 50 -18.46 16.87 19.31
CA PHE A 50 -17.01 16.97 19.53
C PHE A 50 -16.23 16.06 18.60
N SER A 51 -16.72 14.84 18.33
CA SER A 51 -16.07 13.92 17.39
C SER A 51 -16.08 14.44 15.96
N ARG A 52 -17.18 15.04 15.51
CA ARG A 52 -17.32 15.63 14.17
C ARG A 52 -16.43 16.87 14.01
N LEU A 53 -16.41 17.73 15.01
CA LEU A 53 -15.50 18.88 15.06
C LEU A 53 -14.04 18.41 15.03
N ALA A 54 -13.67 17.45 15.87
CA ALA A 54 -12.33 16.89 15.86
C ALA A 54 -11.97 16.29 14.49
N PHE A 55 -12.88 15.56 13.86
CA PHE A 55 -12.65 14.96 12.54
C PHE A 55 -12.44 16.01 11.43
N SER A 56 -13.09 17.19 11.55
CA SER A 56 -12.91 18.29 10.61
C SER A 56 -11.56 19.01 10.73
N LEU A 57 -10.84 18.83 11.84
CA LEU A 57 -9.51 19.40 12.06
C LEU A 57 -8.41 18.55 11.37
N PRO A 58 -7.23 19.15 11.10
CA PRO A 58 -6.04 18.41 10.70
C PRO A 58 -5.73 17.26 11.67
N SER A 59 -5.21 16.14 11.16
CA SER A 59 -4.96 14.92 11.95
C SER A 59 -4.11 15.18 13.21
N CYS A 60 -3.12 16.06 13.11
CA CYS A 60 -2.22 16.45 14.19
C CYS A 60 -2.89 17.25 15.32
N GLU A 61 -4.02 17.92 15.07
CA GLU A 61 -4.69 18.78 16.03
C GLU A 61 -5.81 18.06 16.81
N ARG A 62 -6.37 16.99 16.24
CA ARG A 62 -7.56 16.29 16.80
C ARG A 62 -7.35 15.85 18.23
N TYR A 63 -6.16 15.31 18.52
CA TYR A 63 -5.81 14.82 19.84
C TYR A 63 -5.80 15.92 20.88
N LYS A 64 -5.05 16.99 20.59
CA LYS A 64 -4.94 18.16 21.44
C LYS A 64 -6.31 18.80 21.67
N PHE A 65 -7.11 18.94 20.61
CA PHE A 65 -8.46 19.49 20.68
C PHE A 65 -9.36 18.75 21.69
N LEU A 66 -9.46 17.41 21.58
CA LEU A 66 -10.27 16.62 22.52
C LEU A 66 -9.72 16.68 23.94
N CYS A 67 -8.41 16.68 24.11
CA CYS A 67 -7.78 16.81 25.43
C CYS A 67 -8.11 18.17 26.07
N THR A 68 -8.04 19.26 25.32
CA THR A 68 -8.42 20.60 25.80
C THR A 68 -9.90 20.68 26.16
N LEU A 69 -10.79 20.10 25.36
CA LEU A 69 -12.22 20.03 25.68
C LEU A 69 -12.49 19.30 27.00
N ALA A 70 -11.73 18.26 27.31
CA ALA A 70 -11.89 17.51 28.54
C ALA A 70 -11.57 18.33 29.81
N LEU A 71 -10.79 19.40 29.69
CA LEU A 71 -10.41 20.28 30.81
C LEU A 71 -11.44 21.37 31.10
N VAL A 72 -12.40 21.62 30.21
CA VAL A 72 -13.35 22.75 30.33
C VAL A 72 -14.30 22.58 31.51
N CYS A 73 -14.97 21.43 31.61
CA CYS A 73 -15.86 21.12 32.73
C CYS A 73 -16.10 19.61 32.83
N LYS A 74 -16.68 19.15 33.96
CA LYS A 74 -17.00 17.73 34.17
C LYS A 74 -17.86 17.14 33.04
N LEU A 75 -18.90 17.85 32.60
CA LEU A 75 -19.79 17.39 31.53
C LEU A 75 -19.03 17.18 30.21
N TRP A 76 -18.13 18.09 29.85
CA TRP A 76 -17.34 17.98 28.62
C TRP A 76 -16.31 16.88 28.72
N ASN A 77 -15.69 16.70 29.89
CA ASN A 77 -14.81 15.56 30.15
C ASN A 77 -15.52 14.22 29.89
N PHE A 78 -16.71 14.04 30.46
CA PHE A 78 -17.56 12.88 30.17
C PHE A 78 -17.88 12.74 28.68
N SER A 79 -18.25 13.85 28.03
CA SER A 79 -18.59 13.86 26.61
C SER A 79 -17.39 13.49 25.72
N VAL A 80 -16.18 13.93 26.07
CA VAL A 80 -14.94 13.60 25.35
C VAL A 80 -14.62 12.11 25.48
N LYS A 81 -14.88 11.48 26.63
CA LYS A 81 -14.71 10.01 26.78
C LYS A 81 -15.46 9.25 25.68
N PHE A 82 -16.70 9.65 25.40
CA PHE A 82 -17.51 9.08 24.32
C PHE A 82 -17.20 9.68 22.94
N ALA A 83 -16.66 10.89 22.86
CA ALA A 83 -16.25 11.49 21.59
C ALA A 83 -15.14 10.67 20.91
N TRP A 84 -14.23 10.08 21.71
CA TRP A 84 -13.22 9.16 21.19
C TRP A 84 -13.82 7.98 20.43
N TYR A 85 -14.90 7.38 20.95
CA TYR A 85 -15.61 6.29 20.27
C TYR A 85 -16.10 6.71 18.89
N HIS A 86 -16.81 7.84 18.80
CA HIS A 86 -17.31 8.33 17.53
C HIS A 86 -16.19 8.77 16.57
N LEU A 87 -15.13 9.40 17.09
CA LEU A 87 -13.99 9.80 16.27
C LEU A 87 -13.27 8.59 15.66
N ILE A 88 -13.10 7.53 16.46
CA ILE A 88 -12.50 6.28 16.00
C ILE A 88 -13.30 5.68 14.84
N LEU A 89 -14.63 5.62 14.96
CA LEU A 89 -15.50 5.09 13.90
C LEU A 89 -15.46 5.95 12.63
N LEU A 90 -15.30 7.27 12.78
CA LEU A 90 -15.18 8.18 11.63
C LEU A 90 -13.83 8.06 10.92
N GLU A 91 -12.74 7.90 11.67
CA GLU A 91 -11.38 7.94 11.12
C GLU A 91 -10.83 6.58 10.71
N PHE A 92 -11.21 5.53 11.41
CA PHE A 92 -10.75 4.16 11.18
C PHE A 92 -11.96 3.25 10.93
N PRO A 93 -12.74 3.47 9.86
CA PRO A 93 -13.85 2.57 9.53
C PRO A 93 -13.31 1.15 9.26
N GLY A 94 -14.12 0.11 9.41
CA GLY A 94 -13.77 -1.26 9.01
C GLY A 94 -13.80 -2.29 10.14
N LYS A 95 -13.71 -3.56 9.71
CA LYS A 95 -13.93 -4.75 10.55
C LYS A 95 -12.97 -4.82 11.73
N ARG A 96 -11.71 -4.37 11.58
CA ARG A 96 -10.72 -4.38 12.67
C ARG A 96 -11.16 -3.49 13.81
N THR A 97 -11.65 -2.29 13.49
CA THR A 97 -12.18 -1.33 14.46
C THR A 97 -13.47 -1.83 15.08
N GLU A 98 -14.41 -2.32 14.27
CA GLU A 98 -15.69 -2.85 14.74
C GLU A 98 -15.51 -4.04 15.70
N THR A 99 -14.64 -5.00 15.33
CA THR A 99 -14.34 -6.17 16.15
C THR A 99 -13.75 -5.75 17.49
N TRP A 100 -12.76 -4.85 17.48
CA TRP A 100 -12.15 -4.37 18.72
C TRP A 100 -13.15 -3.60 19.59
N ILE A 101 -13.93 -2.69 19.00
CA ILE A 101 -14.96 -1.93 19.71
C ILE A 101 -16.00 -2.86 20.33
N SER A 102 -16.43 -3.92 19.62
CA SER A 102 -17.40 -4.88 20.15
C SER A 102 -16.89 -5.64 21.37
N SER A 103 -15.56 -5.75 21.53
CA SER A 103 -14.92 -6.41 22.68
C SER A 103 -14.69 -5.50 23.89
N VAL A 104 -14.92 -4.19 23.74
CA VAL A 104 -14.62 -3.19 24.77
C VAL A 104 -15.88 -2.42 25.13
N ASP A 105 -16.24 -2.36 26.41
CA ASP A 105 -17.31 -1.47 26.86
C ASP A 105 -16.81 0.00 26.86
N PRO A 106 -17.31 0.86 25.94
CA PRO A 106 -16.88 2.26 25.87
C PRO A 106 -17.29 3.08 27.09
N THR A 107 -18.24 2.59 27.89
CA THR A 107 -18.66 3.25 29.14
C THR A 107 -17.63 3.03 30.25
N ILE A 108 -16.88 1.93 30.19
CA ILE A 108 -15.87 1.55 31.18
C ILE A 108 -14.50 2.07 30.75
N HIS A 109 -14.06 1.73 29.54
CA HIS A 109 -12.69 2.00 29.09
C HIS A 109 -12.55 3.35 28.37
N THR A 110 -11.37 3.96 28.49
CA THR A 110 -11.00 5.11 27.64
C THR A 110 -10.41 4.60 26.33
N LEU A 111 -11.04 4.97 25.21
CA LEU A 111 -10.58 4.54 23.88
C LEU A 111 -9.42 5.40 23.34
N ARG A 112 -8.98 6.40 24.13
CA ARG A 112 -7.89 7.30 23.78
C ARG A 112 -6.58 6.58 23.44
N LEU A 113 -6.17 5.60 24.24
CA LEU A 113 -4.90 4.88 24.01
C LEU A 113 -4.92 4.10 22.68
N TRP A 114 -6.06 3.49 22.37
CA TRP A 114 -6.26 2.80 21.09
C TRP A 114 -6.19 3.79 19.92
N TYR A 115 -6.82 4.96 20.04
CA TYR A 115 -6.73 6.01 19.02
C TYR A 115 -5.27 6.46 18.80
N ILE A 116 -4.49 6.69 19.87
CA ILE A 116 -3.07 7.05 19.77
C ILE A 116 -2.30 5.95 19.04
N HIS A 117 -2.52 4.69 19.40
CA HIS A 117 -1.87 3.54 18.77
C HIS A 117 -2.15 3.51 17.26
N ARG A 118 -3.42 3.62 16.85
CA ARG A 118 -3.82 3.61 15.43
C ARG A 118 -3.30 4.82 14.66
N GLN A 119 -3.25 5.99 15.29
CA GLN A 119 -2.59 7.14 14.70
C GLN A 119 -1.09 6.92 14.50
N LYS A 120 -0.39 6.28 15.45
CA LYS A 120 1.03 5.95 15.27
C LYS A 120 1.26 4.99 14.11
N GLU A 121 0.43 3.96 13.97
CA GLU A 121 0.50 3.03 12.82
C GLU A 121 0.31 3.79 11.50
N LYS A 122 -0.75 4.59 11.40
CA LYS A 122 -1.04 5.41 10.21
C LYS A 122 0.08 6.40 9.88
N GLN A 123 0.59 7.12 10.87
CA GLN A 123 1.69 8.08 10.71
C GLN A 123 3.00 7.39 10.32
N HIS A 124 3.24 6.16 10.79
CA HIS A 124 4.38 5.37 10.37
C HIS A 124 4.31 5.03 8.88
N VAL A 125 3.17 4.51 8.41
CA VAL A 125 2.93 4.22 6.98
C VAL A 125 3.08 5.49 6.15
N LEU A 126 2.46 6.60 6.59
CA LEU A 126 2.56 7.90 5.93
C LEU A 126 4.01 8.39 5.82
N LYS A 127 4.79 8.28 6.91
CA LYS A 127 6.19 8.73 6.95
C LYS A 127 7.06 7.92 5.99
N LEU A 128 6.84 6.61 5.89
CA LEU A 128 7.53 5.76 4.94
C LEU A 128 7.14 6.09 3.50
N PHE A 129 5.84 6.20 3.24
CA PHE A 129 5.32 6.47 1.90
C PHE A 129 5.72 7.86 1.39
N LYS A 130 5.84 8.87 2.27
CA LYS A 130 6.32 10.21 1.92
C LYS A 130 7.73 10.25 1.32
N LYS A 131 8.52 9.21 1.58
CA LYS A 131 9.88 9.05 1.04
C LYS A 131 9.91 8.19 -0.22
N SER A 132 8.79 7.57 -0.60
CA SER A 132 8.72 6.72 -1.78
C SER A 132 8.90 7.54 -3.06
N TRP A 133 9.41 6.89 -4.10
CA TRP A 133 9.56 7.49 -5.42
C TRP A 133 8.21 7.89 -6.03
N ILE A 134 7.13 7.17 -5.71
CA ILE A 134 5.76 7.46 -6.20
C ILE A 134 5.26 8.78 -5.63
N GLU A 135 5.32 8.97 -4.32
CA GLU A 135 4.88 10.23 -3.72
C GLU A 135 5.70 11.41 -4.25
N ARG A 136 7.00 11.22 -4.47
CA ARG A 136 7.87 12.23 -5.07
C ARG A 136 7.47 12.53 -6.52
N LEU A 137 7.19 11.50 -7.32
CA LEU A 137 6.71 11.64 -8.70
C LEU A 137 5.42 12.47 -8.75
N PHE A 138 4.44 12.12 -7.92
CA PHE A 138 3.16 12.82 -7.85
C PHE A 138 3.31 14.26 -7.35
N ARG A 139 4.21 14.50 -6.40
CA ARG A 139 4.56 15.85 -5.94
C ARG A 139 5.11 16.71 -7.07
N VAL A 140 6.12 16.21 -7.79
CA VAL A 140 6.72 16.94 -8.92
C VAL A 140 5.69 17.16 -10.02
N TYR A 141 4.89 16.14 -10.37
CA TYR A 141 3.83 16.27 -11.35
C TYR A 141 2.81 17.36 -10.96
N GLY A 142 2.30 17.32 -9.73
CA GLY A 142 1.33 18.30 -9.23
C GLY A 142 1.87 19.74 -9.22
N GLN A 143 3.16 19.91 -8.88
CA GLN A 143 3.83 21.21 -8.92
C GLN A 143 4.02 21.73 -10.35
N THR A 144 4.45 20.87 -11.28
CA THR A 144 4.73 21.26 -12.67
C THR A 144 3.47 21.67 -13.42
N PHE A 145 2.38 20.92 -13.24
CA PHE A 145 1.16 21.11 -14.04
C PHE A 145 0.04 21.84 -13.29
N SER A 146 0.31 22.36 -12.08
CA SER A 146 -0.67 23.04 -11.22
C SER A 146 -1.95 22.21 -10.97
N TYR A 147 -1.85 20.87 -11.02
CA TYR A 147 -2.98 20.00 -10.71
C TYR A 147 -3.19 19.96 -9.20
N ASN A 148 -4.05 20.85 -8.72
CA ASN A 148 -4.62 20.78 -7.39
C ASN A 148 -5.81 19.82 -7.42
N PHE A 149 -5.57 18.52 -7.52
CA PHE A 149 -6.58 17.58 -7.04
C PHE A 149 -6.80 17.92 -5.58
N SER A 150 -7.99 18.43 -5.24
CA SER A 150 -8.35 18.72 -3.88
C SER A 150 -8.47 17.39 -3.16
N THR A 151 -7.35 16.83 -2.73
CA THR A 151 -7.40 15.70 -1.82
C THR A 151 -8.01 16.25 -0.54
N PRO A 152 -9.09 15.66 -0.02
CA PRO A 152 -9.62 16.06 1.29
C PRO A 152 -8.58 15.89 2.41
N GLN A 153 -7.44 15.25 2.12
CA GLN A 153 -6.32 15.08 3.02
C GLN A 153 -5.05 15.76 2.47
N LYS A 154 -4.76 16.97 2.99
CA LYS A 154 -3.60 17.84 2.65
C LYS A 154 -2.20 17.24 2.87
N GLU A 155 -2.08 15.95 3.16
CA GLU A 155 -0.83 15.34 3.63
C GLU A 155 -0.06 14.56 2.55
N LEU A 156 -0.70 14.16 1.45
CA LEU A 156 -0.09 13.42 0.33
C LEU A 156 -0.46 14.05 -1.01
N TRP A 157 0.47 13.96 -1.96
CA TRP A 157 0.26 14.30 -3.37
C TRP A 157 -0.31 13.13 -4.15
N PHE A 158 0.04 11.89 -3.79
CA PHE A 158 -0.56 10.71 -4.36
C PHE A 158 -2.03 10.57 -3.95
N PHE A 159 -2.91 10.40 -4.94
CA PHE A 159 -4.37 10.38 -4.75
C PHE A 159 -5.03 9.08 -5.27
N GLY A 160 -4.26 8.06 -5.62
CA GLY A 160 -4.80 6.83 -6.22
C GLY A 160 -5.45 5.88 -5.24
N ILE A 161 -5.27 6.11 -3.94
CA ILE A 161 -5.77 5.25 -2.86
C ILE A 161 -6.45 6.14 -1.82
N SER A 162 -7.66 5.74 -1.43
CA SER A 162 -8.39 6.35 -0.33
C SER A 162 -7.55 6.27 0.94
N TYR A 163 -7.37 7.42 1.59
CA TYR A 163 -6.62 7.55 2.84
C TYR A 163 -7.18 6.71 4.00
N GLY A 164 -8.43 6.24 3.91
CA GLY A 164 -8.97 5.26 4.85
C GLY A 164 -8.17 3.95 4.88
N LEU A 165 -7.59 3.56 3.73
CA LEU A 165 -6.82 2.34 3.58
C LEU A 165 -5.41 2.43 4.19
N LEU A 166 -4.86 3.62 4.46
CA LEU A 166 -3.56 3.78 5.14
C LEU A 166 -3.48 3.08 6.49
N SER A 167 -4.64 2.85 7.11
CA SER A 167 -4.74 2.23 8.42
C SER A 167 -4.98 0.73 8.37
N ASP A 168 -5.09 0.12 7.18
CA ASP A 168 -5.52 -1.28 7.03
C ASP A 168 -6.83 -1.54 7.80
N PRO A 169 -7.95 -0.93 7.35
CA PRO A 169 -9.22 -0.89 8.09
C PRO A 169 -9.83 -2.27 8.38
N ASP A 170 -9.67 -3.22 7.48
CA ASP A 170 -10.26 -4.56 7.58
C ASP A 170 -9.18 -5.64 7.74
N GLU A 171 -8.17 -5.61 6.89
CA GLU A 171 -7.14 -6.64 6.74
C GLU A 171 -5.76 -6.00 6.60
N ARG A 172 -4.73 -6.62 7.19
CA ARG A 172 -3.36 -6.12 7.10
C ARG A 172 -2.86 -6.24 5.65
N GLY A 173 -2.19 -5.19 5.15
CA GLY A 173 -1.64 -5.17 3.80
C GLY A 173 -2.56 -4.56 2.74
N GLN A 174 -3.77 -4.08 3.11
CA GLN A 174 -4.67 -3.39 2.20
C GLN A 174 -4.00 -2.20 1.50
N TRP A 175 -3.28 -1.37 2.27
CA TRP A 175 -2.52 -0.25 1.69
C TRP A 175 -1.43 -0.73 0.72
N GLU A 176 -0.65 -1.72 1.13
CA GLU A 176 0.50 -2.24 0.38
C GLU A 176 0.07 -2.86 -0.96
N VAL A 177 -0.96 -3.70 -0.95
CA VAL A 177 -1.51 -4.33 -2.15
C VAL A 177 -2.14 -3.31 -3.08
N SER A 178 -2.85 -2.31 -2.54
CA SER A 178 -3.40 -1.20 -3.33
C SER A 178 -2.30 -0.37 -3.99
N LEU A 179 -1.17 -0.20 -3.30
CA LEU A 179 -0.02 0.51 -3.86
C LEU A 179 0.62 -0.29 -4.99
N ARG A 180 0.84 -1.59 -4.79
CA ARG A 180 1.37 -2.49 -5.84
C ARG A 180 0.51 -2.46 -7.09
N PHE A 181 -0.82 -2.45 -6.95
CA PHE A 181 -1.72 -2.34 -8.11
C PHE A 181 -1.39 -1.12 -8.97
N TRP A 182 -1.28 0.06 -8.35
CA TRP A 182 -0.96 1.28 -9.08
C TRP A 182 0.46 1.29 -9.65
N ILE A 183 1.43 0.74 -8.94
CA ILE A 183 2.80 0.58 -9.45
C ILE A 183 2.80 -0.32 -10.69
N SER A 184 2.14 -1.47 -10.65
CA SER A 184 2.11 -2.40 -11.76
C SER A 184 1.41 -1.78 -12.97
N ARG A 185 0.31 -1.05 -12.77
CA ARG A 185 -0.32 -0.28 -13.84
C ARG A 185 0.59 0.82 -14.41
N PHE A 186 1.30 1.54 -13.54
CA PHE A 186 2.24 2.59 -13.92
C PHE A 186 3.34 2.01 -14.80
N VAL A 187 3.94 0.89 -14.37
CA VAL A 187 4.96 0.15 -15.12
C VAL A 187 4.43 -0.31 -16.47
N LEU A 188 3.26 -0.94 -16.52
CA LEU A 188 2.68 -1.42 -17.78
C LEU A 188 2.48 -0.28 -18.78
N ARG A 189 2.01 0.89 -18.31
CA ARG A 189 1.91 2.08 -19.13
C ARG A 189 3.29 2.57 -19.59
N LEU A 190 4.27 2.62 -18.69
CA LEU A 190 5.63 3.02 -19.03
C LEU A 190 6.24 2.11 -20.12
N MET A 191 6.02 0.81 -20.03
CA MET A 191 6.51 -0.19 -20.97
C MET A 191 5.76 -0.20 -22.32
N SER A 192 4.57 0.40 -22.38
CA SER A 192 3.81 0.54 -23.64
C SER A 192 4.45 1.53 -24.62
N GLY A 193 5.42 2.34 -24.17
CA GLY A 193 6.06 3.37 -24.99
C GLY A 193 5.17 4.59 -25.23
N GLU A 194 4.07 4.74 -24.49
CA GLU A 194 3.22 5.93 -24.56
C GLU A 194 3.99 7.20 -24.16
N SER A 195 3.82 8.27 -24.95
CA SER A 195 4.43 9.57 -24.70
C SER A 195 4.04 10.14 -23.33
N TRP A 196 4.98 10.84 -22.68
CA TRP A 196 4.80 11.60 -21.43
C TRP A 196 3.63 12.59 -21.49
N GLU A 197 3.35 13.13 -22.68
CA GLU A 197 2.21 14.03 -22.90
C GLU A 197 0.86 13.37 -22.57
N SER A 198 0.73 12.06 -22.75
CA SER A 198 -0.52 11.32 -22.47
C SER A 198 -0.74 11.02 -20.99
N TRP A 199 0.26 11.24 -20.13
CA TRP A 199 0.22 10.78 -18.72
C TRP A 199 -0.80 11.53 -17.88
N HIS A 200 -1.19 12.75 -18.26
CA HIS A 200 -2.31 13.43 -17.63
C HIS A 200 -3.59 12.59 -17.68
N MET A 201 -3.83 11.82 -18.75
CA MET A 201 -4.96 10.91 -18.84
C MET A 201 -4.84 9.77 -17.83
N PHE A 202 -3.64 9.22 -17.62
CA PHE A 202 -3.40 8.19 -16.60
C PHE A 202 -3.63 8.73 -15.19
N PHE A 203 -3.14 9.92 -14.88
CA PHE A 203 -3.35 10.55 -13.60
C PHE A 203 -4.84 10.87 -13.36
N ASN A 204 -5.54 11.39 -14.36
CA ASN A 204 -7.00 11.60 -14.29
C ASN A 204 -7.74 10.27 -14.07
N GLN A 205 -7.38 9.21 -14.82
CA GLN A 205 -7.95 7.88 -14.61
C GLN A 205 -7.66 7.34 -13.21
N MET A 206 -6.49 7.62 -12.66
CA MET A 206 -6.14 7.20 -11.30
C MET A 206 -6.98 7.92 -10.25
N HIS A 207 -7.23 9.22 -10.46
CA HIS A 207 -8.11 10.02 -9.62
C HIS A 207 -9.55 9.50 -9.67
N ASP A 208 -10.08 9.31 -10.87
CA ASP A 208 -11.47 8.89 -11.08
C ASP A 208 -11.72 7.44 -10.63
N ASN A 209 -10.69 6.60 -10.70
CA ASN A 209 -10.72 5.21 -10.24
C ASN A 209 -9.95 5.02 -8.92
N MET A 210 -9.99 6.01 -8.02
CA MET A 210 -9.36 5.91 -6.70
C MET A 210 -9.80 4.63 -5.98
N ILE A 211 -8.84 3.89 -5.42
CA ILE A 211 -9.12 2.67 -4.68
C ILE A 211 -9.79 3.03 -3.36
N ILE A 212 -10.98 2.48 -3.13
CA ILE A 212 -11.78 2.69 -1.91
C ILE A 212 -11.79 1.47 -0.99
N SER A 213 -11.54 0.28 -1.53
CA SER A 213 -11.45 -0.96 -0.75
C SER A 213 -10.47 -1.95 -1.38
N ALA A 214 -9.82 -2.73 -0.52
CA ALA A 214 -9.00 -3.88 -0.92
C ALA A 214 -9.36 -5.05 0.01
N LYS A 215 -9.68 -6.22 -0.51
CA LYS A 215 -10.09 -7.38 0.31
C LYS A 215 -9.43 -8.64 -0.19
N SER A 216 -8.83 -9.43 0.69
CA SER A 216 -8.36 -10.76 0.33
C SER A 216 -9.53 -11.66 -0.04
N ILE A 217 -9.32 -12.54 -1.01
CA ILE A 217 -10.30 -13.55 -1.40
C ILE A 217 -9.92 -14.87 -0.73
N GLY A 218 -10.70 -15.25 0.28
CA GLY A 218 -10.41 -16.43 1.10
C GLY A 218 -9.07 -16.29 1.83
N ASN A 219 -8.31 -17.38 1.88
CA ASN A 219 -6.94 -17.39 2.42
C ASN A 219 -5.88 -17.35 1.30
N SER A 220 -6.20 -16.76 0.14
CA SER A 220 -5.34 -16.80 -1.04
C SER A 220 -4.45 -15.56 -1.19
N ASP A 221 -3.49 -15.65 -2.10
CA ASP A 221 -2.69 -14.51 -2.59
C ASP A 221 -3.47 -13.58 -3.53
N ILE A 222 -4.79 -13.74 -3.69
CA ILE A 222 -5.61 -12.90 -4.58
C ILE A 222 -6.39 -11.86 -3.77
N TRP A 223 -6.35 -10.62 -4.26
CA TRP A 223 -7.07 -9.50 -3.67
C TRP A 223 -8.07 -8.92 -4.67
N ARG A 224 -9.24 -8.51 -4.15
CA ARG A 224 -10.22 -7.71 -4.86
C ARG A 224 -10.03 -6.23 -4.49
N ILE A 225 -9.75 -5.41 -5.47
CA ILE A 225 -9.58 -3.96 -5.38
C ILE A 225 -10.83 -3.28 -5.91
N GLU A 226 -11.55 -2.54 -5.08
CA GLU A 226 -12.70 -1.74 -5.50
C GLU A 226 -12.31 -0.28 -5.69
N CYS A 227 -12.67 0.29 -6.83
CA CYS A 227 -12.43 1.68 -7.20
C CYS A 227 -13.72 2.52 -7.11
N SER A 228 -13.60 3.84 -6.98
CA SER A 228 -14.73 4.78 -6.92
C SER A 228 -15.64 4.79 -8.15
N GLY A 229 -15.17 4.30 -9.31
CA GLY A 229 -15.92 4.26 -10.57
C GLY A 229 -16.72 2.97 -10.81
N ASP A 230 -17.18 2.29 -9.76
CA ASP A 230 -17.88 0.99 -9.82
C ASP A 230 -17.10 -0.11 -10.57
N LYS A 231 -15.77 -0.01 -10.58
CA LYS A 231 -14.88 -1.03 -11.13
C LYS A 231 -14.26 -1.82 -9.99
N ALA A 232 -14.22 -3.14 -10.13
CA ALA A 232 -13.45 -3.99 -9.24
C ALA A 232 -12.39 -4.75 -10.04
N TRP A 233 -11.19 -4.86 -9.48
CA TRP A 233 -10.07 -5.59 -10.06
C TRP A 233 -9.72 -6.77 -9.16
N TYR A 234 -9.30 -7.87 -9.78
CA TYR A 234 -8.68 -9.00 -9.09
C TYR A 234 -7.20 -8.93 -9.38
N ILE A 235 -6.39 -9.00 -8.33
CA ILE A 235 -4.94 -8.80 -8.43
C ILE A 235 -4.17 -9.85 -7.63
N SER A 236 -2.92 -10.09 -8.01
CA SER A 236 -1.95 -10.84 -7.21
C SER A 236 -1.42 -9.97 -6.06
N SER A 237 -1.41 -10.48 -4.84
CA SER A 237 -0.92 -9.79 -3.64
C SER A 237 0.55 -9.43 -3.74
N GLN A 238 1.35 -10.28 -4.39
CA GLN A 238 2.80 -10.20 -4.44
C GLN A 238 3.27 -9.22 -5.53
N SER A 239 2.71 -9.32 -6.74
CA SER A 239 3.10 -8.46 -7.87
C SER A 239 2.21 -7.24 -8.06
N GLY A 240 1.02 -7.19 -7.44
CA GLY A 240 0.00 -6.16 -7.71
C GLY A 240 -0.63 -6.25 -9.10
N GLU A 241 -0.24 -7.23 -9.92
CA GLU A 241 -0.67 -7.31 -11.31
C GLU A 241 -2.13 -7.77 -11.40
N ALA A 242 -2.87 -7.20 -12.35
CA ALA A 242 -4.30 -7.42 -12.50
C ALA A 242 -4.58 -8.71 -13.27
N ILE A 243 -5.05 -9.74 -12.57
CA ILE A 243 -5.47 -11.03 -13.16
C ILE A 243 -6.85 -10.95 -13.83
N GLY A 244 -7.64 -9.91 -13.50
CA GLY A 244 -8.79 -9.49 -14.28
C GLY A 244 -9.65 -8.44 -13.56
N TRP A 245 -10.86 -8.21 -14.04
CA TRP A 245 -11.78 -7.22 -13.49
C TRP A 245 -13.23 -7.70 -13.48
N ASP A 246 -14.08 -6.98 -12.75
CA ASP A 246 -15.53 -7.08 -12.81
C ASP A 246 -16.12 -5.73 -13.25
N PHE A 247 -16.98 -5.79 -14.25
CA PHE A 247 -17.75 -4.66 -14.77
C PHE A 247 -19.21 -4.83 -14.29
N SER A 248 -19.42 -4.95 -12.98
CA SER A 248 -20.76 -4.99 -12.43
C SER A 248 -21.35 -3.57 -12.46
N LEU A 249 -22.06 -3.26 -13.55
CA LEU A 249 -22.87 -2.04 -13.69
C LEU A 249 -23.87 -1.93 -12.52
N GLY A 250 -23.51 -1.16 -11.49
CA GLY A 250 -24.45 -0.40 -10.66
C GLY A 250 -25.52 -1.14 -9.85
N ILE A 251 -25.44 -2.46 -9.65
CA ILE A 251 -26.42 -3.17 -8.79
C ILE A 251 -25.72 -3.67 -7.53
N ARG A 252 -25.83 -2.89 -6.45
CA ARG A 252 -25.50 -3.27 -5.06
C ARG A 252 -26.47 -4.32 -4.49
N SER A 253 -26.84 -5.34 -5.27
CA SER A 253 -27.57 -6.49 -4.74
C SER A 253 -26.59 -7.39 -4.00
N THR A 254 -27.00 -7.87 -2.82
CA THR A 254 -26.36 -8.95 -2.07
C THR A 254 -25.60 -9.92 -2.98
N PHE A 255 -24.27 -9.92 -2.86
CA PHE A 255 -23.35 -10.71 -3.66
C PHE A 255 -23.78 -12.17 -3.70
N ASN A 256 -24.38 -12.60 -4.81
CA ASN A 256 -24.51 -14.00 -5.15
C ASN A 256 -23.31 -14.32 -6.06
N MET A 257 -22.25 -14.91 -5.50
CA MET A 257 -20.98 -15.20 -6.19
C MET A 257 -21.16 -16.06 -7.45
N GLU A 258 -22.32 -16.68 -7.63
CA GLU A 258 -22.67 -17.50 -8.80
C GLU A 258 -22.87 -16.68 -10.10
N ASN A 259 -23.00 -15.35 -10.01
CA ASN A 259 -23.26 -14.48 -11.17
C ASN A 259 -22.12 -13.50 -11.51
N ILE A 260 -20.85 -13.87 -11.26
CA ILE A 260 -19.71 -13.11 -11.81
C ILE A 260 -19.81 -13.20 -13.34
N THR A 261 -19.96 -12.08 -14.06
CA THR A 261 -19.98 -12.10 -15.54
C THR A 261 -18.55 -12.11 -16.07
N TRP A 262 -17.96 -13.31 -16.07
CA TRP A 262 -16.61 -13.73 -16.45
C TRP A 262 -16.14 -13.43 -17.90
N LYS A 263 -16.59 -12.36 -18.55
CA LYS A 263 -16.25 -12.12 -19.97
C LYS A 263 -14.82 -11.65 -20.20
N ASP A 264 -14.16 -11.14 -19.16
CA ASP A 264 -12.84 -10.47 -19.29
C ASP A 264 -11.72 -11.12 -18.47
N LEU A 265 -11.99 -12.26 -17.83
CA LEU A 265 -10.99 -13.08 -17.14
C LEU A 265 -10.46 -14.15 -18.10
N ARG A 266 -9.14 -14.32 -18.19
CA ARG A 266 -8.56 -15.46 -18.92
C ARG A 266 -9.08 -16.77 -18.32
N PHE A 267 -9.24 -17.79 -19.17
CA PHE A 267 -9.89 -19.06 -18.79
C PHE A 267 -9.18 -19.79 -17.63
N ASP A 268 -7.86 -19.68 -17.53
CA ASP A 268 -7.07 -20.27 -16.45
C ASP A 268 -7.24 -19.52 -15.12
N TRP A 269 -7.27 -18.18 -15.13
CA TRP A 269 -7.65 -17.38 -13.96
C TRP A 269 -9.10 -17.61 -13.55
N LYS A 270 -9.99 -17.82 -14.52
CA LYS A 270 -11.39 -18.21 -14.29
C LYS A 270 -11.47 -19.48 -13.46
N LYS A 271 -10.74 -20.52 -13.89
CA LYS A 271 -10.67 -21.81 -13.20
C LYS A 271 -10.03 -21.65 -11.82
N TYR A 272 -8.94 -20.90 -11.68
CA TYR A 272 -8.27 -20.71 -10.40
C TYR A 272 -9.13 -19.96 -9.39
N ILE A 273 -9.68 -18.81 -9.77
CA ILE A 273 -10.55 -18.00 -8.90
C ILE A 273 -11.81 -18.78 -8.53
N SER A 274 -12.47 -19.44 -9.49
CA SER A 274 -13.64 -20.28 -9.18
C SER A 274 -13.28 -21.46 -8.27
N THR A 275 -12.08 -22.03 -8.39
CA THR A 275 -11.60 -23.09 -7.50
C THR A 275 -11.35 -22.55 -6.10
N ILE A 276 -10.67 -21.41 -5.92
CA ILE A 276 -10.46 -20.78 -4.61
C ILE A 276 -11.78 -20.40 -3.93
N ILE A 277 -12.72 -19.87 -4.71
CA ILE A 277 -14.01 -19.42 -4.18
C ILE A 277 -14.88 -20.62 -3.78
N ASN A 278 -14.94 -21.66 -4.61
CA ASN A 278 -15.86 -22.78 -4.43
C ASN A 278 -15.25 -23.96 -3.65
N GLN A 279 -13.92 -24.03 -3.53
CA GLN A 279 -13.21 -25.08 -2.83
C GLN A 279 -12.29 -24.43 -1.80
N SER A 280 -12.20 -25.02 -0.61
CA SER A 280 -11.25 -24.62 0.43
C SER A 280 -9.83 -25.06 0.08
N PHE A 281 -9.31 -24.64 -1.08
CA PHE A 281 -7.92 -24.86 -1.46
C PHE A 281 -7.03 -23.87 -0.69
N PRO A 282 -6.10 -24.35 0.15
CA PRO A 282 -5.22 -23.49 0.93
C PRO A 282 -3.93 -23.10 0.21
N SER A 283 -3.73 -23.47 -1.06
CA SER A 283 -2.44 -23.28 -1.74
C SER A 283 -2.24 -21.85 -2.22
N GLU A 284 -1.07 -21.29 -1.95
CA GLU A 284 -0.64 -19.98 -2.44
C GLU A 284 -0.45 -20.04 -3.97
N LEU A 285 -0.55 -18.90 -4.66
CA LEU A 285 -0.33 -18.84 -6.12
C LEU A 285 1.07 -19.37 -6.48
N PHE A 286 2.01 -19.14 -5.59
CA PHE A 286 3.40 -19.55 -5.72
C PHE A 286 3.61 -21.07 -5.70
N ASP A 287 2.73 -21.82 -5.00
CA ASP A 287 2.79 -23.28 -4.95
C ASP A 287 2.44 -23.92 -6.30
N LEU A 288 1.86 -23.14 -7.21
CA LEU A 288 1.44 -23.55 -8.55
C LEU A 288 2.54 -23.32 -9.60
N ILE A 289 3.69 -22.78 -9.17
CA ILE A 289 4.87 -22.60 -10.03
C ILE A 289 5.60 -23.92 -10.18
N PHE A 290 5.67 -24.38 -11.42
CA PHE A 290 6.53 -25.45 -11.86
C PHE A 290 7.87 -24.90 -12.34
N PHE A 291 8.92 -25.65 -12.04
CA PHE A 291 10.29 -25.27 -12.30
C PHE A 291 11.03 -26.45 -12.91
N HIS A 292 11.62 -26.25 -14.10
CA HIS A 292 12.33 -27.30 -14.85
C HIS A 292 13.73 -27.64 -14.31
N GLY A 293 14.20 -26.96 -13.26
CA GLY A 293 15.53 -27.20 -12.66
C GLY A 293 15.51 -28.12 -11.44
N ASP A 294 16.60 -28.10 -10.67
CA ASP A 294 16.72 -28.89 -9.44
C ASP A 294 15.77 -28.39 -8.35
N SER A 295 14.57 -28.97 -8.28
CA SER A 295 13.55 -28.61 -7.27
C SER A 295 13.98 -28.92 -5.84
N SER A 296 15.03 -29.73 -5.63
CA SER A 296 15.56 -30.01 -4.29
C SER A 296 16.43 -28.85 -3.77
N LEU A 297 17.11 -28.15 -4.67
CA LEU A 297 17.97 -27.01 -4.36
C LEU A 297 17.23 -25.67 -4.50
N TYR A 298 16.37 -25.56 -5.52
CA TYR A 298 15.55 -24.40 -5.84
C TYR A 298 14.05 -24.77 -5.84
N PRO A 299 13.45 -25.04 -4.67
CA PRO A 299 12.00 -25.17 -4.60
C PRO A 299 11.33 -23.91 -5.17
N HIS A 300 10.49 -24.09 -6.19
CA HIS A 300 9.81 -23.01 -6.94
C HIS A 300 10.77 -21.92 -7.46
N GLY A 301 12.00 -22.31 -7.84
CA GLY A 301 13.00 -21.39 -8.39
C GLY A 301 13.71 -20.51 -7.36
N ILE A 302 13.54 -20.73 -6.05
CA ILE A 302 14.25 -19.99 -5.00
C ILE A 302 15.22 -20.91 -4.27
N HIS A 303 16.49 -20.54 -4.19
CA HIS A 303 17.50 -21.33 -3.50
C HIS A 303 17.13 -21.54 -2.03
N LYS A 304 17.17 -22.80 -1.56
CA LYS A 304 16.78 -23.22 -0.19
C LYS A 304 17.53 -22.53 0.95
N GLY A 305 18.65 -21.88 0.64
CA GLY A 305 19.43 -21.07 1.58
C GLY A 305 18.79 -19.75 1.95
N ILE A 306 17.84 -19.24 1.16
CA ILE A 306 17.15 -17.97 1.40
C ILE A 306 16.03 -18.21 2.42
N LYS A 307 16.37 -18.08 3.70
CA LYS A 307 15.45 -18.30 4.83
C LYS A 307 14.94 -17.01 5.47
N ASP A 308 15.59 -15.88 5.19
CA ASP A 308 15.15 -14.58 5.71
C ASP A 308 13.78 -14.22 5.09
N PRO A 309 12.75 -13.91 5.91
CA PRO A 309 11.40 -13.69 5.41
C PRO A 309 11.27 -12.52 4.42
N LEU A 310 12.06 -11.45 4.58
CA LEU A 310 12.00 -10.29 3.70
C LEU A 310 12.62 -10.61 2.34
N ARG A 311 13.79 -11.25 2.35
CA ARG A 311 14.47 -11.74 1.13
C ARG A 311 13.64 -12.78 0.40
N PHE A 312 13.03 -13.71 1.13
CA PHE A 312 12.16 -14.72 0.54
C PHE A 312 10.91 -14.07 -0.08
N SER A 313 10.29 -13.09 0.59
CA SER A 313 9.15 -12.36 0.02
C SER A 313 9.53 -11.62 -1.26
N LEU A 314 10.69 -10.96 -1.31
CA LEU A 314 11.15 -10.29 -2.53
C LEU A 314 11.48 -11.28 -3.65
N ALA A 315 12.16 -12.38 -3.34
CA ALA A 315 12.42 -13.46 -4.29
C ALA A 315 11.11 -14.04 -4.86
N LYS A 316 10.08 -14.23 -4.01
CA LYS A 316 8.74 -14.66 -4.42
C LYS A 316 8.13 -13.69 -5.44
N ARG A 317 8.21 -12.38 -5.19
CA ARG A 317 7.72 -11.34 -6.11
C ARG A 317 8.45 -11.38 -7.44
N PHE A 318 9.77 -11.50 -7.41
CA PHE A 318 10.60 -11.61 -8.61
C PHE A 318 10.29 -12.86 -9.43
N VAL A 319 10.19 -14.03 -8.80
CA VAL A 319 9.81 -15.24 -9.51
C VAL A 319 8.44 -15.06 -10.16
N LEU A 320 7.45 -14.54 -9.42
CA LEU A 320 6.10 -14.31 -9.94
C LEU A 320 6.05 -13.28 -11.09
N SER A 321 6.98 -12.32 -11.15
CA SER A 321 7.05 -11.35 -12.26
C SER A 321 7.70 -11.92 -13.53
N HIS A 322 8.34 -13.10 -13.48
CA HIS A 322 9.10 -13.70 -14.59
C HIS A 322 8.60 -15.09 -15.05
N VAL A 323 7.46 -15.54 -14.55
CA VAL A 323 6.83 -16.79 -15.03
C VAL A 323 6.37 -16.65 -16.50
N ILE A 324 6.81 -17.57 -17.39
CA ILE A 324 6.52 -17.56 -18.83
C ILE A 324 5.49 -18.63 -19.22
N SER A 325 4.25 -18.18 -19.32
CA SER A 325 3.23 -18.44 -20.35
C SER A 325 2.00 -17.79 -19.76
N TYR A 326 1.64 -16.63 -20.31
CA TYR A 326 0.69 -15.68 -19.75
C TYR A 326 1.09 -14.92 -18.45
N GLY A 327 2.05 -13.99 -18.55
CA GLY A 327 2.12 -12.84 -17.64
C GLY A 327 0.74 -12.22 -17.41
N ILE A 328 0.50 -11.66 -16.23
CA ILE A 328 -0.82 -11.27 -15.69
C ILE A 328 -1.35 -9.97 -16.37
N SER A 329 -1.25 -9.91 -17.69
CA SER A 329 -1.82 -8.87 -18.56
C SER A 329 -3.14 -9.38 -19.13
N GLY A 330 -4.23 -8.79 -18.63
CA GLY A 330 -5.58 -8.95 -19.13
C GLY A 330 -5.95 -8.02 -20.29
N SER A 331 -5.14 -7.86 -21.35
CA SER A 331 -5.67 -7.33 -22.63
C SER A 331 -4.96 -7.78 -23.92
N HIS A 332 -5.75 -8.47 -24.75
CA HIS A 332 -5.86 -8.56 -26.22
C HIS A 332 -4.66 -8.74 -27.18
N GLU A 333 -3.40 -8.52 -26.81
CA GLU A 333 -2.28 -8.57 -27.78
C GLU A 333 -1.03 -9.31 -27.29
N SER A 334 -1.19 -10.46 -26.63
CA SER A 334 -0.09 -11.40 -26.42
C SER A 334 -0.14 -12.52 -27.47
N ARG A 335 1.01 -12.74 -28.12
CA ARG A 335 1.23 -13.60 -29.29
C ARG A 335 0.67 -15.03 -29.14
N PRO A 336 0.29 -15.70 -30.24
CA PRO A 336 -0.31 -17.02 -30.20
C PRO A 336 0.77 -18.09 -30.05
N PHE A 337 0.85 -18.80 -28.91
CA PHE A 337 1.56 -20.08 -28.86
C PHE A 337 0.86 -21.14 -28.00
N SER A 338 0.73 -22.30 -28.65
CA SER A 338 0.66 -23.67 -28.14
C SER A 338 -0.28 -23.99 -26.97
N TYR A 339 -1.50 -24.38 -27.33
CA TYR A 339 -2.47 -25.07 -26.49
C TYR A 339 -1.85 -26.32 -25.83
N CYS A 340 -1.76 -26.36 -24.50
CA CYS A 340 -1.41 -27.57 -23.76
C CYS A 340 -2.71 -28.26 -23.29
N PRO A 341 -3.04 -29.48 -23.77
CA PRO A 341 -4.31 -30.14 -23.50
C PRO A 341 -4.44 -30.72 -22.07
N ASN A 342 -3.39 -30.65 -21.24
CA ASN A 342 -3.43 -31.11 -19.85
C ASN A 342 -3.70 -29.94 -18.90
N SER A 343 -4.97 -29.83 -18.50
CA SER A 343 -5.58 -28.71 -17.75
C SER A 343 -5.19 -28.59 -16.26
N LYS A 344 -3.93 -28.85 -15.90
CA LYS A 344 -3.39 -28.48 -14.58
C LYS A 344 -2.81 -27.06 -14.70
N PHE A 345 -3.36 -26.15 -13.91
CA PHE A 345 -2.90 -24.77 -13.77
C PHE A 345 -1.45 -24.80 -13.28
N ILE A 346 -0.50 -24.58 -14.18
CA ILE A 346 0.94 -24.66 -13.92
C ILE A 346 1.57 -23.40 -14.49
N LEU A 347 2.20 -22.62 -13.62
CA LEU A 347 2.99 -21.45 -13.96
C LEU A 347 4.43 -21.92 -14.21
N ASP A 348 4.99 -21.66 -15.39
CA ASP A 348 6.33 -22.13 -15.74
C ASP A 348 7.41 -21.07 -15.50
N LEU A 349 8.50 -21.43 -14.82
CA LEU A 349 9.65 -20.55 -14.60
C LEU A 349 10.88 -21.08 -15.34
N GLU A 350 11.47 -20.23 -16.18
CA GLU A 350 12.75 -20.53 -16.83
C GLU A 350 13.90 -20.59 -15.81
N LYS A 351 14.85 -21.51 -16.05
CA LYS A 351 15.99 -21.72 -15.16
C LYS A 351 16.79 -20.43 -14.90
N ILE A 352 16.88 -19.55 -15.89
CA ILE A 352 17.62 -18.29 -15.82
C ILE A 352 17.14 -17.38 -14.68
N TYR A 353 15.88 -17.52 -14.25
CA TYR A 353 15.27 -16.74 -13.17
C TYR A 353 15.36 -17.41 -11.80
N SER A 354 16.19 -18.44 -11.65
CA SER A 354 16.41 -19.11 -10.36
C SER A 354 17.16 -18.17 -9.42
N VAL A 355 16.58 -17.87 -8.27
CA VAL A 355 17.12 -16.91 -7.30
C VAL A 355 18.17 -17.58 -6.41
N GLU A 356 19.42 -17.12 -6.49
CA GLU A 356 20.54 -17.54 -5.65
C GLU A 356 20.66 -16.73 -4.37
N ASN A 357 20.52 -15.41 -4.49
CA ASN A 357 20.71 -14.48 -3.39
C ASN A 357 19.88 -13.21 -3.60
N VAL A 358 19.57 -12.54 -2.50
CA VAL A 358 18.79 -11.31 -2.48
C VAL A 358 19.49 -10.29 -1.59
N ARG A 359 19.63 -9.07 -2.10
CA ARG A 359 20.06 -7.88 -1.38
C ARG A 359 18.91 -6.89 -1.32
N LEU A 360 18.57 -6.46 -0.11
CA LEU A 360 17.46 -5.55 0.12
C LEU A 360 17.90 -4.09 -0.06
N SER A 361 16.94 -3.18 -0.22
CA SER A 361 17.22 -1.75 -0.19
C SER A 361 17.95 -1.34 1.10
N GLY A 362 18.96 -0.46 0.94
CA GLY A 362 19.87 -0.09 2.01
C GLY A 362 21.03 -1.06 2.27
N GLU A 363 21.06 -2.23 1.62
CA GLU A 363 22.23 -3.12 1.65
C GLU A 363 23.23 -2.79 0.53
N THR A 364 24.47 -3.24 0.71
CA THR A 364 25.51 -3.15 -0.32
C THR A 364 25.35 -4.29 -1.35
N ALA A 365 25.38 -3.93 -2.63
CA ALA A 365 25.30 -4.87 -3.74
C ALA A 365 26.45 -4.66 -4.74
N VAL A 366 26.15 -4.40 -6.02
CA VAL A 366 27.12 -4.28 -7.11
C VAL A 366 28.08 -3.10 -6.88
N TYR A 367 29.37 -3.29 -7.16
CA TYR A 367 30.44 -2.28 -7.02
C TYR A 367 30.48 -1.56 -5.66
N ASN A 368 30.15 -2.28 -4.58
CA ASN A 368 30.07 -1.75 -3.22
C ASN A 368 29.13 -0.54 -3.06
N GLN A 369 28.12 -0.43 -3.93
CA GLN A 369 27.09 0.61 -3.82
C GLN A 369 26.00 0.17 -2.85
N VAL A 370 25.51 1.13 -2.07
CA VAL A 370 24.35 0.94 -1.18
C VAL A 370 23.09 1.21 -1.97
N LEU A 371 22.19 0.24 -2.04
CA LEU A 371 20.96 0.35 -2.82
C LEU A 371 20.01 1.40 -2.23
N CYS A 372 19.44 2.24 -3.08
CA CYS A 372 18.47 3.26 -2.69
C CYS A 372 17.14 2.64 -2.22
N GLN A 373 16.30 3.44 -1.56
CA GLN A 373 14.98 2.99 -1.14
C GLN A 373 14.11 2.63 -2.37
N GLY A 374 13.42 1.49 -2.32
CA GLY A 374 12.58 1.00 -3.43
C GLY A 374 13.33 0.15 -4.46
N LEU A 375 14.65 -0.01 -4.30
CA LEU A 375 15.49 -0.79 -5.19
C LEU A 375 16.21 -1.90 -4.43
N SER A 376 16.09 -3.12 -4.94
CA SER A 376 16.78 -4.29 -4.45
C SER A 376 17.59 -4.94 -5.57
N TYR A 377 18.41 -5.93 -5.20
CA TYR A 377 19.22 -6.68 -6.15
C TYR A 377 19.03 -8.19 -5.94
N ILE A 378 18.80 -8.90 -7.02
CA ILE A 378 18.63 -10.35 -7.05
C ILE A 378 19.77 -10.94 -7.86
N GLN A 379 20.54 -11.82 -7.23
CA GLN A 379 21.46 -12.68 -7.95
C GLN A 379 20.67 -13.90 -8.43
N THR A 380 20.58 -14.08 -9.75
CA THR A 380 20.10 -15.33 -10.33
C THR A 380 21.26 -16.28 -10.57
N THR A 381 20.96 -17.50 -11.03
CA THR A 381 21.97 -18.47 -11.48
C THR A 381 22.83 -17.99 -12.64
N GLU A 382 22.34 -17.04 -13.44
CA GLU A 382 23.05 -16.57 -14.64
C GLU A 382 23.49 -15.11 -14.53
N VAL A 383 22.64 -14.24 -13.99
CA VAL A 383 22.83 -12.78 -14.04
C VAL A 383 22.36 -12.10 -12.75
N GLY A 384 22.97 -10.98 -12.42
CA GLY A 384 22.47 -10.05 -11.41
C GLY A 384 21.40 -9.12 -11.97
N MET A 385 20.31 -8.92 -11.22
CA MET A 385 19.19 -8.07 -11.63
C MET A 385 18.86 -7.04 -10.55
N PHE A 386 18.67 -5.79 -10.96
CA PHE A 386 18.08 -4.76 -10.14
C PHE A 386 16.56 -4.85 -10.23
N VAL A 387 15.87 -4.84 -9.10
CA VAL A 387 14.42 -5.05 -9.04
C VAL A 387 13.72 -4.04 -8.13
N LEU A 388 12.47 -3.70 -8.45
CA LEU A 388 11.64 -2.88 -7.57
C LEU A 388 11.23 -3.66 -6.32
N ASP A 389 11.42 -3.07 -5.14
CA ASP A 389 11.05 -3.67 -3.86
C ASP A 389 9.56 -4.06 -3.83
N GLU A 390 8.71 -3.18 -4.37
CA GLU A 390 7.27 -3.31 -4.20
C GLU A 390 6.68 -4.48 -4.99
N ILE A 391 7.16 -4.72 -6.22
CA ILE A 391 6.54 -5.66 -7.15
C ILE A 391 7.50 -6.73 -7.70
N GLY A 392 8.80 -6.66 -7.39
CA GLY A 392 9.81 -7.61 -7.87
C GLY A 392 10.10 -7.52 -9.36
N LEU A 393 9.72 -6.44 -10.03
CA LEU A 393 9.97 -6.23 -11.46
C LEU A 393 11.43 -5.85 -11.70
N GLU A 394 12.04 -6.46 -12.72
CA GLU A 394 13.36 -6.07 -13.23
C GLU A 394 13.37 -4.65 -13.80
N VAL A 395 14.33 -3.85 -13.35
CA VAL A 395 14.57 -2.46 -13.78
C VAL A 395 15.99 -2.23 -14.28
N GLY A 396 16.80 -3.28 -14.36
CA GLY A 396 18.19 -3.25 -14.79
C GLY A 396 18.91 -4.55 -14.45
N ASP A 397 20.16 -4.64 -14.88
CA ASP A 397 21.02 -5.80 -14.64
C ASP A 397 22.44 -5.37 -14.20
N ASP A 398 23.27 -6.32 -13.81
CA ASP A 398 24.64 -6.09 -13.36
C ASP A 398 25.61 -5.69 -14.49
N VAL A 399 25.18 -5.73 -15.75
CA VAL A 399 25.98 -5.35 -16.93
C VAL A 399 25.74 -3.90 -17.33
N CYS A 400 24.47 -3.53 -17.48
CA CYS A 400 24.01 -2.23 -17.97
C CYS A 400 23.64 -1.28 -16.82
N GLY A 401 23.49 -1.81 -15.61
CA GLY A 401 22.99 -1.06 -14.46
C GLY A 401 21.46 -0.88 -14.48
N VAL A 402 20.98 -0.01 -13.60
CA VAL A 402 19.59 0.46 -13.54
C VAL A 402 19.29 1.27 -14.81
N ARG A 403 18.20 0.94 -15.51
CA ARG A 403 17.78 1.63 -16.74
C ARG A 403 17.49 3.11 -16.47
N ASP A 404 17.80 3.96 -17.44
CA ASP A 404 17.75 5.44 -17.29
C ASP A 404 16.41 5.98 -16.75
N ILE A 405 15.30 5.43 -17.21
CA ILE A 405 14.00 5.89 -16.70
C ILE A 405 13.83 5.61 -15.20
N TRP A 406 14.34 4.47 -14.72
CA TRP A 406 14.26 4.08 -13.33
C TRP A 406 15.28 4.84 -12.47
N THR A 407 16.45 5.17 -13.01
CA THR A 407 17.41 6.05 -12.29
C THR A 407 16.79 7.43 -12.03
N LEU A 408 16.05 7.97 -13.00
CA LEU A 408 15.31 9.23 -12.86
C LEU A 408 14.19 9.14 -11.82
N LEU A 409 13.34 8.10 -11.89
CA LEU A 409 12.21 7.94 -10.95
C LEU A 409 12.66 7.65 -9.51
N LEU A 410 13.61 6.73 -9.34
CA LEU A 410 14.14 6.34 -8.03
C LEU A 410 15.07 7.42 -7.45
N GLY A 411 15.66 8.26 -8.30
CA GLY A 411 16.63 9.26 -7.89
C GLY A 411 17.94 8.62 -7.45
N CYS A 412 18.46 7.71 -8.27
CA CYS A 412 19.70 6.98 -8.01
C CYS A 412 20.63 7.03 -9.22
N ASN A 413 21.88 6.63 -9.04
CA ASN A 413 22.81 6.45 -10.16
C ASN A 413 22.56 5.10 -10.87
N THR A 414 23.35 4.83 -11.92
CA THR A 414 23.26 3.60 -12.73
C THR A 414 23.50 2.31 -11.92
N TRP A 415 24.08 2.38 -10.73
CA TRP A 415 24.37 1.24 -9.86
C TRP A 415 23.49 1.22 -8.61
N GLY A 416 22.42 2.01 -8.60
CA GLY A 416 21.40 2.00 -7.56
C GLY A 416 21.71 2.82 -6.31
N ASN A 417 22.81 3.58 -6.28
CA ASN A 417 23.11 4.45 -5.13
C ASN A 417 22.27 5.72 -5.15
N ALA A 418 21.69 6.08 -3.99
CA ALA A 418 20.77 7.21 -3.89
C ALA A 418 21.49 8.55 -4.11
N HIS A 419 20.86 9.44 -4.88
CA HIS A 419 21.18 10.85 -4.89
C HIS A 419 20.55 11.57 -3.69
N ASP A 420 21.00 12.79 -3.40
CA ASP A 420 20.33 13.63 -2.43
C ASP A 420 18.89 13.98 -2.89
N PRO A 421 17.98 14.32 -1.96
CA PRO A 421 16.57 14.55 -2.30
C PRO A 421 16.33 15.63 -3.36
N ILE A 422 17.16 16.68 -3.41
CA ILE A 422 17.00 17.80 -4.34
C ILE A 422 17.37 17.34 -5.75
N THR A 423 18.51 16.65 -5.87
CA THR A 423 18.94 16.05 -7.14
C THR A 423 17.89 15.06 -7.65
N ALA A 424 17.37 14.20 -6.79
CA ALA A 424 16.32 13.24 -7.16
C ALA A 424 15.03 13.91 -7.64
N GLU A 425 14.61 15.03 -7.04
CA GLU A 425 13.45 15.79 -7.53
C GLU A 425 13.71 16.45 -8.89
N ASN A 426 14.90 17.02 -9.10
CA ASN A 426 15.28 17.62 -10.37
C ASN A 426 15.34 16.58 -11.51
N MET A 427 15.78 15.35 -11.21
CA MET A 427 15.77 14.24 -12.15
C MET A 427 14.35 13.90 -12.60
N ILE A 428 13.38 13.81 -11.69
CA ILE A 428 11.98 13.59 -12.05
C ILE A 428 11.43 14.78 -12.84
N LEU A 429 11.78 16.01 -12.47
CA LEU A 429 11.33 17.21 -13.18
C LEU A 429 11.77 17.18 -14.66
N SER A 430 12.96 16.67 -14.95
CA SER A 430 13.41 16.54 -16.34
C SER A 430 12.57 15.59 -17.20
N LEU A 431 11.88 14.60 -16.59
CA LEU A 431 10.95 13.71 -17.32
C LEU A 431 9.74 14.45 -17.89
N PHE A 432 9.38 15.60 -17.32
CA PHE A 432 8.23 16.40 -17.73
C PHE A 432 8.60 17.59 -18.62
N GLN A 433 9.91 17.80 -18.88
CA GLN A 433 10.41 18.88 -19.74
C GLN A 433 10.78 18.39 -21.14
N THR A 434 10.97 17.08 -21.30
CA THR A 434 11.16 16.38 -22.58
C THR A 434 9.83 15.95 -23.17
#